data_AF-A0A6P3VMQ1-F1
#
_entry.id   AF-A0A6P3VMQ1-F1
#
_cell.length_a   1.000
_cell.length_b   1.000
_cell.length_c   1.000
_cell.angle_alpha   90.00
_cell.angle_beta   90.00
_cell.angle_gamma   90.00
#
_symmetry.space_group_name_H-M   'P 1'
#
loop_
_entity.id
_entity.type
_entity.pdbx_description
1 polymer ?
#
loop_
_entity_poly.entity_id
_entity_poly.type
_entity_poly.pdbx_seq_one_letter_code
_entity_poly.pdbx_strand_id
1 'polypeptide(L)'
;MGHTQCVSKSAETEPATRWRDWRRKLRPFARQTLGRRGVSSPTALMIIPNSASDESLTAVRPKNQLERRQLEPTVDAEGFEKAMLHLNDSGWYWGSLTAAEAKQVLDEALEGTFLLRKSSNPAYLLTLSVRTSVGPTHLRIEYVNGNFGFDSVAMARPQLKQFKGAVELVQHYALAYQRTANPKEETRPAEEAEENALPVASETLQLKLTRPLHKKPSSLQHLCRKAINQYSHSHKDLPLPERLKDFLLEYPFLL
;
A
#
# COMPACT_ATOMS: atom_id res chain seq x y z
N MET A 1 -55.89 -45.52 23.40
CA MET A 1 -55.71 -44.09 23.72
C MET A 1 -54.36 -43.98 24.41
N GLY A 2 -53.27 -43.42 23.90
CA GLY A 2 -52.90 -42.80 22.63
C GLY A 2 -51.38 -42.58 22.77
N HIS A 3 -50.57 -43.27 21.97
CA HIS A 3 -49.11 -43.14 22.00
C HIS A 3 -48.71 -41.90 21.19
N THR A 4 -48.17 -40.88 21.84
CA THR A 4 -47.59 -39.70 21.18
C THR A 4 -46.14 -40.00 20.78
N GLN A 5 -45.91 -40.15 19.48
CA GLN A 5 -44.59 -40.14 18.86
C GLN A 5 -44.05 -38.71 18.84
N CYS A 6 -42.89 -38.48 19.48
CA CYS A 6 -42.11 -37.25 19.29
C CYS A 6 -41.27 -37.40 18.02
N VAL A 7 -41.63 -36.65 16.98
CA VAL A 7 -40.86 -36.52 15.74
C VAL A 7 -39.78 -35.46 15.94
N SER A 8 -38.52 -35.89 15.87
CA SER A 8 -37.35 -35.03 15.80
C SER A 8 -37.34 -34.26 14.48
N LYS A 9 -37.47 -32.93 14.52
CA LYS A 9 -37.12 -32.05 13.40
C LYS A 9 -35.70 -31.54 13.60
N SER A 10 -34.77 -32.16 12.89
CA SER A 10 -33.44 -31.62 12.63
C SER A 10 -33.60 -30.36 11.77
N ALA A 11 -33.17 -29.20 12.27
CA ALA A 11 -32.98 -28.03 11.44
C ALA A 11 -31.65 -28.19 10.70
N GLU A 12 -31.75 -28.49 9.41
CA GLU A 12 -30.62 -28.63 8.52
C GLU A 12 -29.89 -27.29 8.39
N THR A 13 -28.60 -27.35 8.72
CA THR A 13 -27.53 -26.44 8.34
C THR A 13 -27.44 -26.28 6.82
N GLU A 14 -27.68 -25.06 6.31
CA GLU A 14 -27.23 -24.66 4.98
C GLU A 14 -25.81 -24.08 5.05
N PRO A 15 -24.84 -24.63 4.30
CA PRO A 15 -23.45 -24.20 4.38
C PRO A 15 -23.18 -22.97 3.50
N ALA A 16 -22.57 -21.96 4.13
CA ALA A 16 -21.85 -20.88 3.48
C ALA A 16 -20.83 -21.42 2.45
N THR A 17 -21.23 -21.47 1.18
CA THR A 17 -20.37 -21.87 0.05
C THR A 17 -20.49 -20.85 -1.07
N ARG A 18 -19.91 -19.67 -0.86
CA ARG A 18 -19.70 -18.66 -1.92
C ARG A 18 -18.28 -18.08 -1.94
N TRP A 19 -17.28 -18.90 -1.60
CA TRP A 19 -15.86 -18.49 -1.66
C TRP A 19 -14.91 -19.48 -2.35
N ARG A 20 -15.43 -20.45 -3.11
CA ARG A 20 -14.59 -21.45 -3.80
C ARG A 20 -14.92 -21.56 -5.28
N ASP A 21 -14.56 -20.56 -6.09
CA ASP A 21 -14.54 -20.79 -7.56
C ASP A 21 -13.53 -19.98 -8.38
N TRP A 22 -12.60 -19.24 -7.75
CA TRP A 22 -11.59 -18.48 -8.49
C TRP A 22 -10.32 -19.28 -8.86
N ARG A 23 -10.15 -20.50 -8.34
CA ARG A 23 -8.89 -21.28 -8.48
C ARG A 23 -8.77 -22.10 -9.78
N ARG A 24 -9.65 -21.94 -10.78
CA ARG A 24 -9.65 -22.80 -11.99
C ARG A 24 -9.23 -22.16 -13.32
N LYS A 25 -8.64 -20.96 -13.35
CA LYS A 25 -8.13 -20.36 -14.60
C LYS A 25 -6.76 -19.68 -14.48
N LEU A 26 -5.75 -20.40 -13.98
CA LEU A 26 -4.35 -20.01 -14.19
C LEU A 26 -3.64 -21.14 -14.94
N ARG A 27 -3.41 -20.92 -16.24
CA ARG A 27 -2.50 -21.77 -17.03
C ARG A 27 -1.05 -21.44 -16.67
N PRO A 28 -0.11 -22.40 -16.73
CA PRO A 28 1.29 -22.13 -16.47
C PRO A 28 1.91 -21.29 -17.61
N PHE A 29 2.55 -20.19 -17.25
CA PHE A 29 3.38 -19.39 -18.14
C PHE A 29 4.66 -20.18 -18.47
N ALA A 30 4.79 -20.61 -19.73
CA ALA A 30 5.95 -21.32 -20.23
C ALA A 30 7.16 -20.37 -20.36
N ARG A 31 8.31 -20.80 -19.85
CA ARG A 31 9.61 -20.13 -20.06
C ARG A 31 10.04 -20.32 -21.51
N GLN A 32 10.39 -19.24 -22.20
CA GLN A 32 11.18 -19.34 -23.42
C GLN A 32 12.59 -18.79 -23.17
N THR A 33 13.56 -19.62 -23.54
CA THR A 33 14.99 -19.48 -23.41
C THR A 33 15.60 -18.64 -24.53
N LEU A 34 16.77 -18.08 -24.21
CA LEU A 34 17.66 -17.27 -25.05
C LEU A 34 17.78 -17.72 -26.52
N GLY A 35 17.65 -16.76 -27.43
CA GLY A 35 18.19 -16.81 -28.79
C GLY A 35 19.37 -15.82 -28.92
N ARG A 36 20.57 -16.36 -29.11
CA ARG A 36 21.86 -15.66 -29.26
C ARG A 36 22.20 -15.60 -30.76
N ARG A 37 22.47 -14.41 -31.31
CA ARG A 37 23.18 -14.07 -32.58
C ARG A 37 23.33 -12.54 -32.54
N GLY A 38 24.43 -11.86 -32.87
CA GLY A 38 25.66 -12.20 -33.57
C GLY A 38 26.09 -10.94 -34.34
N VAL A 39 27.01 -10.16 -33.74
CA VAL A 39 28.04 -9.23 -34.27
C VAL A 39 27.85 -8.56 -35.65
N SER A 40 27.98 -7.22 -35.68
CA SER A 40 28.80 -6.50 -36.67
C SER A 40 29.03 -5.02 -36.26
N SER A 41 30.31 -4.67 -36.05
CA SER A 41 30.89 -3.32 -35.95
C SER A 41 31.02 -2.71 -37.36
N PRO A 42 31.14 -1.36 -37.52
CA PRO A 42 32.49 -0.83 -37.76
C PRO A 42 32.81 0.55 -37.14
N THR A 43 34.11 0.74 -37.01
CA THR A 43 34.95 1.87 -36.58
C THR A 43 34.85 3.12 -37.47
N ALA A 44 34.96 4.33 -36.89
CA ALA A 44 35.57 5.54 -37.48
C ALA A 44 35.72 6.63 -36.39
N LEU A 45 36.93 6.83 -35.85
CA LEU A 45 37.94 7.86 -36.17
C LEU A 45 37.69 9.24 -35.54
N MET A 46 38.67 9.63 -34.71
CA MET A 46 38.82 10.91 -34.03
C MET A 46 39.30 12.01 -34.96
N ILE A 47 38.84 13.25 -34.74
CA ILE A 47 39.61 14.49 -35.05
C ILE A 47 39.28 15.57 -34.00
N ILE A 48 40.33 16.00 -33.27
CA ILE A 48 40.49 17.31 -32.59
C ILE A 48 41.44 18.11 -33.48
N PRO A 49 41.26 19.43 -33.71
CA PRO A 49 42.03 20.48 -32.99
C PRO A 49 41.21 21.79 -32.84
N ASN A 50 41.58 22.88 -32.17
CA ASN A 50 42.52 23.26 -31.10
C ASN A 50 42.08 24.69 -30.66
N SER A 51 42.35 25.03 -29.40
CA SER A 51 42.58 26.36 -28.80
C SER A 51 42.01 27.67 -29.42
N ALA A 52 41.31 28.46 -28.59
CA ALA A 52 41.73 29.83 -28.25
C ALA A 52 40.88 30.38 -27.07
N SER A 53 41.61 30.97 -26.11
CA SER A 53 41.22 31.73 -24.92
C SER A 53 40.46 33.03 -25.23
N ASP A 54 39.55 33.46 -24.33
CA ASP A 54 39.74 34.67 -23.51
C ASP A 54 38.68 34.82 -22.39
N GLU A 55 39.05 35.61 -21.39
CA GLU A 55 38.51 35.78 -20.05
C GLU A 55 37.11 36.43 -19.89
N SER A 56 36.62 36.29 -18.64
CA SER A 56 35.82 37.25 -17.86
C SER A 56 34.35 36.91 -17.53
N LEU A 57 34.21 36.26 -16.37
CA LEU A 57 33.37 36.66 -15.23
C LEU A 57 31.96 37.20 -15.52
N THR A 58 30.95 36.34 -15.40
CA THR A 58 29.75 36.58 -14.57
C THR A 58 29.03 35.24 -14.32
N ALA A 59 29.47 34.52 -13.29
CA ALA A 59 28.78 33.33 -12.83
C ALA A 59 27.46 33.74 -12.13
N VAL A 60 26.35 33.64 -12.86
CA VAL A 60 25.01 33.69 -12.27
C VAL A 60 24.82 32.42 -11.45
N ARG A 61 24.97 32.55 -10.12
CA ARG A 61 24.68 31.52 -9.13
C ARG A 61 23.25 30.99 -9.32
N PRO A 62 23.03 29.68 -9.52
CA PRO A 62 21.77 29.09 -9.13
C PRO A 62 21.72 29.09 -7.59
N LYS A 63 20.68 29.70 -7.02
CA LYS A 63 20.37 29.59 -5.60
C LYS A 63 20.16 28.11 -5.26
N ASN A 64 21.20 27.46 -4.73
CA ASN A 64 21.09 26.24 -3.94
C ASN A 64 20.29 26.57 -2.67
N GLN A 65 18.98 26.68 -2.80
CA GLN A 65 18.01 26.64 -1.70
C GLN A 65 17.35 25.26 -1.69
N LEU A 66 18.18 24.25 -1.50
CA LEU A 66 17.76 23.03 -0.82
C LEU A 66 18.93 22.70 0.10
N GLU A 67 19.05 23.50 1.15
CA GLU A 67 19.88 23.15 2.29
C GLU A 67 19.49 21.73 2.69
N ARG A 68 20.45 20.84 2.48
CA ARG A 68 20.48 19.50 3.06
C ARG A 68 20.32 19.68 4.56
N ARG A 69 19.08 19.65 5.04
CA ARG A 69 18.78 19.44 6.45
C ARG A 69 19.46 18.13 6.81
N GLN A 70 20.55 18.26 7.56
CA GLN A 70 21.31 17.13 8.08
C GLN A 70 20.31 16.22 8.79
N LEU A 71 20.10 15.00 8.27
CA LEU A 71 19.33 13.98 8.96
C LEU A 71 20.09 13.63 10.24
N GLU A 72 19.44 13.80 11.39
CA GLU A 72 19.81 13.15 12.65
C GLU A 72 19.78 11.61 12.41
N PRO A 73 20.93 10.90 12.29
CA PRO A 73 20.97 9.68 11.48
C PRO A 73 20.46 8.40 12.17
N THR A 74 20.11 8.43 13.47
CA THR A 74 19.95 7.18 14.24
C THR A 74 18.49 6.79 14.46
N VAL A 75 17.65 7.72 14.91
CA VAL A 75 16.24 7.42 15.26
C VAL A 75 15.37 7.23 14.03
N ASP A 76 15.63 8.00 12.96
CA ASP A 76 14.86 7.92 11.72
C ASP A 76 15.17 6.66 10.89
N ALA A 77 16.35 6.05 11.10
CA ALA A 77 16.78 4.85 10.37
C ALA A 77 16.07 3.59 10.88
N GLU A 78 16.01 3.38 12.19
CA GLU A 78 15.31 2.21 12.78
C GLU A 78 13.81 2.24 12.48
N GLY A 79 13.18 3.41 12.61
CA GLY A 79 11.77 3.60 12.27
C GLY A 79 11.48 3.30 10.80
N PHE A 80 12.38 3.76 9.92
CA PHE A 80 12.30 3.48 8.49
C PHE A 80 12.41 1.98 8.18
N GLU A 81 13.41 1.30 8.75
CA GLU A 81 13.62 -0.13 8.56
C GLU A 81 12.41 -0.94 9.01
N LYS A 82 11.88 -0.63 10.20
CA LYS A 82 10.66 -1.27 10.71
C LYS A 82 9.46 -1.04 9.78
N ALA A 83 9.27 0.17 9.29
CA ALA A 83 8.21 0.48 8.33
C ALA A 83 8.36 -0.32 7.03
N MET A 84 9.58 -0.51 6.54
CA MET A 84 9.87 -1.30 5.34
C MET A 84 9.70 -2.81 5.58
N LEU A 85 10.02 -3.31 6.78
CA LEU A 85 9.73 -4.70 7.17
C LEU A 85 8.23 -4.97 7.14
N HIS A 86 7.42 -4.11 7.77
CA HIS A 86 5.96 -4.22 7.68
C HIS A 86 5.49 -4.18 6.23
N LEU A 87 6.03 -3.27 5.41
CA LEU A 87 5.65 -3.18 4.01
C LEU A 87 5.97 -4.48 3.24
N ASN A 88 7.11 -5.11 3.49
CA ASN A 88 7.45 -6.40 2.89
C ASN A 88 6.51 -7.52 3.35
N ASP A 89 6.17 -7.56 4.64
CA ASP A 89 5.28 -8.53 5.25
C ASP A 89 3.83 -8.43 4.79
N SER A 90 3.43 -7.26 4.29
CA SER A 90 2.07 -6.99 3.80
C SER A 90 1.64 -7.91 2.65
N GLY A 91 2.59 -8.40 1.85
CA GLY A 91 2.34 -9.25 0.68
C GLY A 91 1.82 -8.51 -0.57
N TRP A 92 1.48 -7.23 -0.46
CA TRP A 92 1.02 -6.35 -1.55
C TRP A 92 2.01 -5.25 -1.92
N TYR A 93 3.24 -5.35 -1.42
CA TYR A 93 4.38 -4.61 -1.93
C TYR A 93 5.05 -5.35 -3.09
N TRP A 94 5.15 -4.68 -4.23
CA TRP A 94 5.63 -5.28 -5.48
C TRP A 94 7.11 -5.04 -5.75
N GLY A 95 7.79 -4.23 -4.92
CA GLY A 95 9.21 -3.90 -5.10
C GLY A 95 9.42 -2.98 -6.30
N SER A 96 10.43 -3.27 -7.11
CA SER A 96 10.85 -2.44 -8.27
C SER A 96 9.93 -2.53 -9.50
N LEU A 97 8.62 -2.75 -9.29
CA LEU A 97 7.64 -2.77 -10.38
C LEU A 97 7.57 -1.40 -11.06
N THR A 98 7.64 -1.38 -12.39
CA THR A 98 7.56 -0.13 -13.15
C THR A 98 6.13 0.40 -13.21
N ALA A 99 5.97 1.67 -13.58
CA ALA A 99 4.65 2.26 -13.79
C ALA A 99 3.86 1.53 -14.89
N ALA A 100 4.53 1.14 -15.97
CA ALA A 100 3.93 0.44 -17.10
C ALA A 100 3.43 -0.96 -16.69
N GLU A 101 4.25 -1.74 -15.98
CA GLU A 101 3.84 -3.06 -15.48
C GLU A 101 2.71 -2.94 -14.44
N ALA A 102 2.77 -1.94 -13.55
CA ALA A 102 1.70 -1.68 -12.59
C ALA A 102 0.38 -1.35 -13.30
N LYS A 103 0.43 -0.58 -14.39
CA LYS A 103 -0.75 -0.28 -15.22
C LYS A 103 -1.31 -1.57 -15.80
N GLN A 104 -0.48 -2.41 -16.41
CA GLN A 104 -0.91 -3.67 -17.01
C GLN A 104 -1.58 -4.60 -15.99
N VAL A 105 -0.97 -4.77 -14.82
CA VAL A 105 -1.48 -5.65 -13.76
C VAL A 105 -2.78 -5.14 -13.14
N LEU A 106 -2.97 -3.81 -13.08
CA LEU A 106 -4.18 -3.19 -12.54
C LEU A 106 -5.29 -3.00 -13.57
N ASP A 107 -5.01 -3.18 -14.87
CA ASP A 107 -5.99 -2.86 -15.92
C ASP A 107 -7.20 -3.80 -15.88
N GLU A 108 -6.93 -5.08 -15.64
CA GLU A 108 -7.95 -6.14 -15.49
C GLU A 108 -8.49 -6.25 -14.06
N ALA A 109 -7.96 -5.45 -13.12
CA ALA A 109 -8.38 -5.50 -11.73
C ALA A 109 -9.70 -4.75 -11.52
N LEU A 110 -10.43 -5.15 -10.48
CA LEU A 110 -11.62 -4.43 -10.06
C LEU A 110 -11.25 -3.04 -9.53
N GLU A 111 -12.15 -2.07 -9.69
CA GLU A 111 -11.97 -0.72 -9.15
C GLU A 111 -11.66 -0.76 -7.65
N GLY A 112 -10.75 0.10 -7.23
CA GLY A 112 -10.20 0.21 -5.89
C GLY A 112 -9.22 -0.89 -5.50
N THR A 113 -8.79 -1.72 -6.44
CA THR A 113 -7.65 -2.61 -6.25
C THR A 113 -6.36 -1.79 -6.29
N PHE A 114 -5.45 -2.01 -5.35
CA PHE A 114 -4.22 -1.23 -5.25
C PHE A 114 -2.99 -2.08 -4.93
N LEU A 115 -1.81 -1.53 -5.19
CA LEU A 115 -0.52 -2.09 -4.80
C LEU A 115 0.48 -0.99 -4.49
N LEU A 116 1.47 -1.30 -3.65
CA LEU A 116 2.61 -0.41 -3.41
C LEU A 116 3.82 -0.90 -4.19
N ARG A 117 4.60 0.02 -4.74
CA ARG A 117 5.85 -0.26 -5.46
C ARG A 117 6.88 0.82 -5.16
N LYS A 118 8.16 0.55 -5.48
CA LYS A 118 9.19 1.58 -5.52
C LYS A 118 8.82 2.62 -6.57
N SER A 119 9.08 3.89 -6.25
CA SER A 119 8.94 4.96 -7.22
C SER A 119 9.99 4.81 -8.32
N SER A 120 9.60 5.12 -9.56
CA SER A 120 10.54 5.26 -10.69
C SER A 120 11.14 6.67 -10.75
N ASN A 121 10.57 7.63 -10.01
CA ASN A 121 11.11 8.97 -9.86
C ASN A 121 12.05 9.01 -8.64
N PRO A 122 13.32 9.43 -8.80
CA PRO A 122 14.30 9.45 -7.71
C PRO A 122 13.96 10.41 -6.57
N ALA A 123 13.07 11.39 -6.78
CA ALA A 123 12.62 12.30 -5.74
C ALA A 123 11.66 11.67 -4.73
N TYR A 124 11.17 10.46 -4.98
CA TYR A 124 10.20 9.78 -4.12
C TYR A 124 10.64 8.34 -3.86
N LEU A 125 10.28 7.81 -2.71
CA LEU A 125 10.66 6.47 -2.32
C LEU A 125 9.67 5.42 -2.86
N LEU A 126 8.38 5.68 -2.65
CA LEU A 126 7.31 4.73 -2.92
C LEU A 126 6.24 5.35 -3.81
N THR A 127 5.44 4.49 -4.43
CA THR A 127 4.28 4.88 -5.20
C THR A 127 3.15 3.88 -4.96
N LEU A 128 1.99 4.41 -4.58
CA LEU A 128 0.74 3.67 -4.56
C LEU A 128 0.15 3.68 -5.97
N SER A 129 -0.10 2.50 -6.51
CA SER A 129 -0.79 2.34 -7.79
C SER A 129 -2.17 1.75 -7.51
N VAL A 130 -3.22 2.41 -7.97
CA VAL A 130 -4.62 2.04 -7.70
C VAL A 130 -5.42 2.01 -8.99
N ARG A 131 -6.31 1.03 -9.15
CA ARG A 131 -7.30 1.02 -10.23
C ARG A 131 -8.47 1.94 -9.88
N THR A 132 -8.62 3.03 -10.62
CA THR A 132 -9.78 3.93 -10.53
C THR A 132 -10.76 3.67 -11.67
N SER A 133 -11.92 4.33 -11.66
CA SER A 133 -12.91 4.26 -12.75
C SER A 133 -12.36 4.68 -14.12
N VAL A 134 -11.39 5.60 -14.15
CA VAL A 134 -10.74 6.10 -15.37
C VAL A 134 -9.48 5.30 -15.75
N GLY A 135 -9.06 4.34 -14.92
CA GLY A 135 -7.89 3.51 -15.14
C GLY A 135 -6.88 3.51 -13.99
N PRO A 136 -5.71 2.88 -14.17
CA PRO A 136 -4.69 2.85 -13.14
C PRO A 136 -4.09 4.23 -12.90
N THR A 137 -4.09 4.67 -11.65
CA THR A 137 -3.57 5.97 -11.19
C THR A 137 -2.43 5.76 -10.20
N HIS A 138 -1.45 6.66 -10.20
CA HIS A 138 -0.27 6.57 -9.35
C HIS A 138 -0.18 7.76 -8.40
N LEU A 139 -0.04 7.48 -7.12
CA LEU A 139 0.12 8.45 -6.04
C LEU A 139 1.51 8.28 -5.45
N ARG A 140 2.32 9.32 -5.49
CA ARG A 140 3.69 9.28 -4.97
C ARG A 140 3.68 9.46 -3.46
N ILE A 141 4.58 8.74 -2.80
CA ILE A 141 4.74 8.78 -1.34
C ILE A 141 6.14 9.28 -1.04
N GLU A 142 6.20 10.33 -0.25
CA GLU A 142 7.41 10.95 0.28
C GLU A 142 7.72 10.39 1.68
N TYR A 143 8.99 10.48 2.06
CA TYR A 143 9.46 10.20 3.42
C TYR A 143 10.24 11.42 3.92
N VAL A 144 9.63 12.19 4.82
CA VAL A 144 10.17 13.46 5.29
C VAL A 144 10.07 13.50 6.82
N ASN A 145 11.17 13.85 7.50
CA ASN A 145 11.26 13.94 8.97
C ASN A 145 10.70 12.70 9.70
N GLY A 146 11.07 11.51 9.22
CA GLY A 146 10.67 10.25 9.85
C GLY A 146 9.21 9.83 9.57
N ASN A 147 8.51 10.46 8.63
CA ASN A 147 7.11 10.13 8.32
C ASN A 147 6.86 9.93 6.82
N PHE A 148 5.98 8.97 6.50
CA PHE A 148 5.43 8.69 5.19
C PHE A 148 4.19 9.54 4.92
N GLY A 149 4.15 10.22 3.79
CA GLY A 149 3.01 11.02 3.36
C GLY A 149 2.78 10.91 1.86
N PHE A 150 1.56 11.17 1.40
CA PHE A 150 1.32 11.41 -0.01
C PHE A 150 1.79 12.80 -0.40
N ASP A 151 2.26 12.96 -1.63
CA ASP A 151 2.67 14.25 -2.18
C ASP A 151 1.50 15.25 -2.18
N SER A 152 1.47 16.08 -1.14
CA SER A 152 0.42 17.07 -0.87
C SER A 152 0.38 18.17 -1.94
N VAL A 153 1.53 18.51 -2.53
CA VAL A 153 1.68 19.55 -3.55
C VAL A 153 1.13 19.05 -4.88
N ALA A 154 1.50 17.85 -5.30
CA ALA A 154 0.95 17.24 -6.51
C ALA A 154 -0.56 16.96 -6.42
N MET A 155 -1.10 16.81 -5.19
CA MET A 155 -2.52 16.57 -4.96
C MET A 155 -3.33 17.83 -4.64
N ALA A 156 -2.71 19.02 -4.61
CA ALA A 156 -3.33 20.29 -4.22
C ALA A 156 -4.11 20.20 -2.89
N ARG A 157 -3.61 19.38 -1.95
CA ARG A 157 -4.26 19.08 -0.66
C ARG A 157 -3.22 19.19 0.46
N PRO A 158 -3.09 20.37 1.11
CA PRO A 158 -2.03 20.62 2.08
C PRO A 158 -2.20 19.88 3.42
N GLN A 159 -3.35 19.26 3.67
CA GLN A 159 -3.69 18.66 4.98
C GLN A 159 -3.58 17.11 5.00
N LEU A 160 -2.80 16.52 4.11
CA LEU A 160 -2.65 15.06 4.11
C LEU A 160 -1.89 14.61 5.35
N LYS A 161 -2.52 13.70 6.11
CA LYS A 161 -1.89 13.09 7.28
C LYS A 161 -0.66 12.30 6.88
N GLN A 162 0.35 12.36 7.73
CA GLN A 162 1.60 11.61 7.63
C GLN A 162 1.67 10.55 8.73
N PHE A 163 2.40 9.46 8.47
CA PHE A 163 2.42 8.26 9.33
C PHE A 163 3.82 7.72 9.51
N LYS A 164 4.06 6.92 10.56
CA LYS A 164 5.38 6.31 10.77
C LYS A 164 5.65 5.16 9.81
N GLY A 165 4.62 4.56 9.22
CA GLY A 165 4.77 3.49 8.23
C GLY A 165 3.93 3.68 6.97
N ALA A 166 4.44 3.18 5.84
CA ALA A 166 3.70 3.18 4.58
C ALA A 166 2.43 2.30 4.64
N VAL A 167 2.46 1.20 5.39
CA VAL A 167 1.28 0.34 5.60
C VAL A 167 0.21 1.09 6.38
N GLU A 168 0.61 1.80 7.43
CA GLU A 168 -0.27 2.63 8.26
C GLU A 168 -0.93 3.74 7.44
N LEU A 169 -0.14 4.45 6.61
CA LEU A 169 -0.62 5.45 5.66
C LEU A 169 -1.74 4.89 4.78
N VAL A 170 -1.50 3.77 4.10
CA VAL A 170 -2.47 3.16 3.19
C VAL A 170 -3.70 2.67 3.95
N GLN A 171 -3.52 2.05 5.11
CA GLN A 171 -4.60 1.56 5.96
C GLN A 171 -5.52 2.70 6.40
N HIS A 172 -4.97 3.82 6.86
CA HIS A 172 -5.76 4.96 7.30
C HIS A 172 -6.72 5.43 6.20
N TYR A 173 -6.23 5.62 4.98
CA TYR A 173 -7.06 6.08 3.86
C TYR A 173 -8.02 4.99 3.35
N ALA A 174 -7.66 3.71 3.43
CA ALA A 174 -8.57 2.62 3.11
C ALA A 174 -9.75 2.52 4.09
N LEU A 175 -9.48 2.63 5.40
CA LEU A 175 -10.53 2.63 6.43
C LEU A 175 -11.39 3.89 6.36
N ALA A 176 -10.80 5.06 6.06
CA ALA A 176 -11.57 6.30 5.85
C ALA A 176 -12.54 6.16 4.67
N TYR A 177 -12.12 5.50 3.59
CA TYR A 177 -13.01 5.19 2.46
C TYR A 177 -14.15 4.24 2.86
N GLN A 178 -13.86 3.20 3.65
CA GLN A 178 -14.89 2.25 4.09
C GLN A 178 -15.98 2.92 4.95
N ARG A 179 -15.60 3.81 5.88
CA ARG A 179 -16.56 4.56 6.72
C ARG A 179 -17.48 5.45 5.90
N THR A 180 -16.95 6.08 4.85
CA THR A 180 -17.73 6.95 3.97
C THR A 180 -18.59 6.16 2.97
N ALA A 181 -18.14 4.97 2.56
CA ALA A 181 -18.87 4.10 1.63
C ALA A 181 -20.00 3.29 2.30
N ASN A 182 -19.90 2.97 3.60
CA ASN A 182 -20.92 2.24 4.34
C ASN A 182 -21.37 2.98 5.62
N PRO A 183 -22.20 4.03 5.51
CA PRO A 183 -22.67 4.81 6.66
C PRO A 183 -23.71 4.08 7.56
N LYS A 184 -23.97 2.78 7.37
CA LYS A 184 -25.13 2.07 7.96
C LYS A 184 -24.83 1.15 9.16
N GLU A 185 -23.67 1.25 9.82
CA GLU A 185 -23.35 0.40 10.99
C GLU A 185 -23.04 1.18 12.30
N GLU A 186 -23.58 2.39 12.46
CA GLU A 186 -23.61 3.05 13.78
C GLU A 186 -25.05 3.34 14.19
N THR A 187 -25.76 2.30 14.66
CA THR A 187 -26.81 2.48 15.66
C THR A 187 -26.16 2.32 17.02
N ARG A 188 -25.56 3.38 17.55
CA ARG A 188 -25.31 3.54 18.99
C ARG A 188 -26.22 4.64 19.49
N PRO A 189 -26.88 4.49 20.66
CA PRO A 189 -27.76 5.52 21.20
C PRO A 189 -26.97 6.80 21.43
N ALA A 190 -27.54 7.91 20.95
CA ALA A 190 -27.09 9.24 21.27
C ALA A 190 -27.23 9.46 22.78
N GLU A 191 -26.12 9.75 23.45
CA GLU A 191 -26.09 10.60 24.64
C GLU A 191 -24.67 11.13 24.80
N GLU A 192 -24.58 12.47 24.67
CA GLU A 192 -23.55 13.37 25.20
C GLU A 192 -22.16 13.42 24.51
N ALA A 193 -22.07 14.26 23.46
CA ALA A 193 -20.94 15.17 23.26
C ALA A 193 -21.35 16.36 22.37
N GLU A 194 -21.17 17.55 22.91
CA GLU A 194 -21.57 18.86 22.39
C GLU A 194 -20.85 19.25 21.07
N GLU A 195 -21.65 19.82 20.17
CA GLU A 195 -21.40 21.10 19.48
C GLU A 195 -19.94 21.45 19.11
N ASN A 196 -19.38 20.77 18.09
CA ASN A 196 -18.36 21.31 17.16
C ASN A 196 -18.03 20.30 16.04
N ALA A 197 -19.04 19.78 15.33
CA ALA A 197 -18.80 18.96 14.14
C ALA A 197 -18.79 19.83 12.88
N LEU A 198 -17.64 20.46 12.60
CA LEU A 198 -17.33 20.97 11.26
C LEU A 198 -17.32 19.79 10.27
N PRO A 199 -17.73 19.98 9.00
CA PRO A 199 -17.82 18.87 8.05
C PRO A 199 -16.41 18.34 7.73
N VAL A 200 -16.12 17.11 8.15
CA VAL A 200 -14.89 16.32 7.91
C VAL A 200 -14.73 15.93 6.42
N ALA A 201 -15.26 16.75 5.50
CA ALA A 201 -15.19 16.55 4.06
C ALA A 201 -13.86 17.06 3.48
N SER A 202 -13.18 18.00 4.14
CA SER A 202 -12.00 18.69 3.60
C SER A 202 -10.68 17.92 3.77
N GLU A 203 -10.61 16.91 4.66
CA GLU A 203 -9.37 16.20 5.00
C GLU A 203 -9.21 14.82 4.34
N THR A 204 -10.22 14.32 3.62
CA THR A 204 -10.22 12.95 3.12
C THR A 204 -9.87 12.88 1.64
N LEU A 205 -8.74 12.25 1.31
CA LEU A 205 -8.48 11.78 -0.05
C LEU A 205 -9.68 10.92 -0.47
N GLN A 206 -10.40 11.31 -1.53
CA GLN A 206 -11.47 10.50 -2.14
C GLN A 206 -10.83 9.35 -2.94
N LEU A 207 -9.97 8.59 -2.28
CA LEU A 207 -9.23 7.49 -2.86
C LEU A 207 -9.98 6.21 -2.52
N LYS A 208 -10.59 5.60 -3.53
CA LYS A 208 -11.25 4.31 -3.41
C LYS A 208 -10.20 3.22 -3.21
N LEU A 209 -9.83 2.94 -1.97
CA LEU A 209 -8.95 1.83 -1.61
C LEU A 209 -9.79 0.72 -0.98
N THR A 210 -9.98 -0.37 -1.72
CA THR A 210 -10.87 -1.46 -1.30
C THR A 210 -10.13 -2.75 -1.03
N ARG A 211 -9.16 -3.12 -1.88
CA ARG A 211 -8.45 -4.39 -1.75
C ARG A 211 -6.99 -4.28 -2.20
N PRO A 212 -6.04 -4.81 -1.41
CA PRO A 212 -4.66 -4.93 -1.85
C PRO A 212 -4.48 -6.06 -2.87
N LEU A 213 -3.71 -5.80 -3.92
CA LEU A 213 -3.29 -6.78 -4.89
C LEU A 213 -2.01 -7.47 -4.41
N HIS A 214 -2.16 -8.71 -3.98
CA HIS A 214 -1.05 -9.49 -3.45
C HIS A 214 -0.18 -10.05 -4.58
N LYS A 215 1.15 -9.92 -4.44
CA LYS A 215 2.13 -10.47 -5.38
C LYS A 215 2.28 -11.99 -5.24
N LYS A 216 2.14 -12.47 -4.00
CA LYS A 216 2.20 -13.89 -3.62
C LYS A 216 1.11 -14.17 -2.60
N PRO A 217 0.62 -15.41 -2.50
CA PRO A 217 -0.30 -15.77 -1.42
C PRO A 217 0.41 -15.61 -0.06
N SER A 218 -0.26 -14.97 0.90
CA SER A 218 0.20 -14.90 2.29
C SER A 218 0.14 -16.28 2.94
N SER A 219 1.00 -16.51 3.95
CA SER A 219 0.92 -17.72 4.78
C SER A 219 -0.40 -17.74 5.56
N LEU A 220 -0.89 -18.94 5.88
CA LEU A 220 -2.09 -19.08 6.72
C LEU A 220 -1.90 -18.36 8.07
N GLN A 221 -0.71 -18.44 8.66
CA GLN A 221 -0.39 -17.76 9.91
C GLN A 221 -0.57 -16.23 9.80
N HIS A 222 -0.09 -15.62 8.72
CA HIS A 222 -0.27 -14.19 8.48
C HIS A 222 -1.74 -13.82 8.19
N LEU A 223 -2.48 -14.68 7.49
CA LEU A 223 -3.92 -14.47 7.29
C LEU A 223 -4.69 -14.51 8.62
N CYS A 224 -4.35 -15.46 9.51
CA CYS A 224 -4.91 -15.53 10.86
C CYS A 224 -4.53 -14.29 11.68
N ARG A 225 -3.29 -13.81 11.59
CA ARG A 225 -2.85 -12.55 12.23
C ARG A 225 -3.74 -11.39 11.83
N LYS A 226 -3.94 -11.16 10.53
CA LYS A 226 -4.80 -10.07 10.03
C LYS A 226 -6.25 -10.22 10.47
N ALA A 227 -6.79 -11.45 10.44
CA ALA A 227 -8.14 -11.72 10.92
C ALA A 227 -8.27 -11.39 12.42
N ILE A 228 -7.32 -11.81 13.26
CA ILE A 228 -7.34 -11.50 14.70
C ILE A 228 -7.25 -9.99 14.93
N ASN A 229 -6.36 -9.29 14.23
CA ASN A 229 -6.20 -7.84 14.35
C ASN A 229 -7.49 -7.07 14.00
N GLN A 230 -8.35 -7.62 13.13
CA GLN A 230 -9.63 -7.00 12.76
C GLN A 230 -10.69 -7.08 13.87
N TYR A 231 -10.61 -8.08 14.75
CA TYR A 231 -11.61 -8.32 15.80
C TYR A 231 -11.09 -8.06 17.22
N SER A 232 -9.78 -7.96 17.41
CA SER A 232 -9.17 -7.75 18.73
C SER A 232 -8.76 -6.30 18.94
N HIS A 233 -9.19 -5.73 20.06
CA HIS A 233 -8.75 -4.39 20.50
C HIS A 233 -7.47 -4.44 21.35
N SER A 234 -7.07 -5.63 21.85
CA SER A 234 -5.89 -5.83 22.69
C SER A 234 -5.36 -7.26 22.56
N HIS A 235 -4.11 -7.41 22.12
CA HIS A 235 -3.48 -8.73 21.99
C HIS A 235 -3.09 -9.36 23.35
N LYS A 236 -3.04 -8.57 24.43
CA LYS A 236 -2.62 -9.04 25.76
C LYS A 236 -3.65 -9.98 26.39
N ASP A 237 -4.92 -9.72 26.11
CA ASP A 237 -6.07 -10.41 26.71
C ASP A 237 -6.45 -11.70 25.97
N LEU A 238 -5.80 -11.96 24.83
CA LEU A 238 -6.04 -13.18 24.07
C LEU A 238 -5.48 -14.40 24.81
N PRO A 239 -6.23 -15.52 24.87
CA PRO A 239 -5.78 -16.77 25.49
C PRO A 239 -4.77 -17.50 24.59
N LEU A 240 -3.69 -16.83 24.24
CA LEU A 240 -2.63 -17.31 23.36
C LEU A 240 -1.29 -17.33 24.11
N PRO A 241 -0.36 -18.25 23.77
CA PRO A 241 1.01 -18.20 24.26
C PRO A 241 1.71 -16.87 23.88
N GLU A 242 2.63 -16.40 24.72
CA GLU A 242 3.35 -15.12 24.51
C GLU A 242 4.03 -15.03 23.14
N ARG A 243 4.63 -16.14 22.66
CA ARG A 243 5.22 -16.18 21.30
C ARG A 243 4.22 -15.83 20.18
N LEU A 244 2.96 -16.20 20.34
CA LEU A 244 1.92 -15.84 19.36
C LEU A 244 1.46 -14.39 19.54
N LYS A 245 1.44 -13.88 20.77
CA LYS A 245 1.15 -12.44 21.02
C LYS A 245 2.24 -11.56 20.41
N ASP A 246 3.51 -11.92 20.57
CA ASP A 246 4.66 -11.24 19.95
C ASP A 246 4.51 -11.23 18.42
N PHE A 247 4.20 -12.38 17.83
CA PHE A 247 3.94 -12.50 16.38
C PHE A 247 2.79 -11.61 15.87
N LEU A 248 1.75 -11.38 16.69
CA LEU A 248 0.67 -10.44 16.36
C LEU A 248 1.16 -8.99 16.45
N LEU A 249 1.99 -8.65 17.45
CA LEU A 249 2.55 -7.31 17.66
C LEU A 249 3.60 -6.92 16.61
N GLU A 250 4.27 -7.89 15.99
CA GLU A 250 5.19 -7.66 14.86
C GLU A 250 4.50 -7.04 13.64
N TYR A 251 3.18 -7.17 13.51
CA TYR A 251 2.42 -6.60 12.40
C TYR A 251 1.01 -6.20 12.85
N PRO A 252 0.84 -5.01 13.45
CA PRO A 252 -0.41 -4.56 14.04
C PRO A 252 -1.34 -3.89 12.99
N PHE A 253 -1.44 -4.48 11.80
CA PHE A 253 -2.24 -3.94 10.69
C PHE A 253 -3.36 -4.90 10.28
N LEU A 254 -4.39 -4.32 9.66
CA LEU A 254 -5.61 -4.99 9.21
C LEU A 254 -5.56 -5.42 7.74
N LEU A 255 -4.71 -4.76 6.93
CA LEU A 255 -4.57 -4.95 5.48
C LEU A 255 -3.55 -6.02 5.10
#